data_AF-A0A6L9G1M0-F1
#
_entry.id   AF-A0A6L9G1M0-F1
#
_cell.length_a   1.000
_cell.length_b   1.000
_cell.length_c   1.000
_cell.angle_alpha   90.00
_cell.angle_beta   90.00
_cell.angle_gamma   90.00
#
_symmetry.space_group_name_H-M   'P 1'
#
loop_
_entity.id
_entity.type
_entity.pdbx_description
1 polymer ?
#
loop_
_entity_poly.entity_id
_entity_poly.type
_entity_poly.pdbx_seq_one_letter_code
_entity_poly.pdbx_strand_id
1 'polypeptide(L)'
;MSMAIHRGYAGAKTCTTGPTTGAKGAMAWFLAKYKEQGGRNSGIYNCRPVRGSTKTTSLHGEGRAFDLGLRWYDKIEVFQELAEQLRLNSKELGIQCIVFNRKIFSGGYQHTGWYTYTGVNSHTDHLHVEFSWSAANRSIEDTVALWEKELGGKVTGETVPVASRPKVKDQSRTNTPNGSTNFPDNYADLTVNGNFKSWEIGALQILLKNVVGGVNGRWDGEFKKLTITDTMTLMQRNGYYLKAPFAARGAKKGTPVAKDGVTGFWFWVEFQRMLADDLGHRGNVYYDTRKWRLDGKPERETGKAIQRWLNDNN
;
A
#
# COMPACT_ATOMS: atom_id res chain seq x y z
N MET A 1 -4.49 24.10 20.22
CA MET A 1 -3.54 23.12 20.80
C MET A 1 -2.18 23.34 20.16
N SER A 2 -1.09 23.21 20.92
CA SER A 2 0.27 23.36 20.39
C SER A 2 0.62 22.10 19.58
N MET A 3 0.73 22.21 18.26
CA MET A 3 1.18 21.11 17.39
C MET A 3 2.68 20.92 17.57
N ALA A 4 3.09 19.92 18.34
CA ALA A 4 4.49 19.66 18.59
C ALA A 4 4.93 18.31 17.99
N ILE A 5 6.08 18.34 17.33
CA ILE A 5 6.64 17.16 16.67
C ILE A 5 7.53 16.39 17.63
N HIS A 6 7.37 15.06 17.68
CA HIS A 6 8.23 14.17 18.44
C HIS A 6 9.67 14.23 17.93
N ARG A 7 10.64 14.18 18.86
CA ARG A 7 12.07 14.13 18.56
C ARG A 7 12.67 12.91 19.23
N GLY A 8 13.50 12.20 18.47
CA GLY A 8 14.11 10.94 18.89
C GLY A 8 13.52 9.73 18.19
N TYR A 9 14.31 8.66 18.17
CA TYR A 9 13.92 7.35 17.67
C TYR A 9 14.60 6.27 18.51
N ALA A 10 13.83 5.28 18.94
CA ALA A 10 14.25 4.12 19.68
C ALA A 10 13.81 2.85 18.93
N GLY A 11 14.74 2.30 18.16
CA GLY A 11 14.55 1.05 17.42
C GLY A 11 14.30 -0.15 18.34
N ALA A 12 13.75 -1.22 17.77
CA ALA A 12 13.53 -2.46 18.53
C ALA A 12 14.85 -3.16 18.86
N LYS A 13 14.92 -3.71 20.07
CA LYS A 13 16.06 -4.48 20.57
C LYS A 13 15.75 -5.98 20.53
N THR A 14 14.60 -6.37 21.09
CA THR A 14 14.27 -7.79 21.30
C THR A 14 12.79 -8.03 21.17
N CYS A 15 12.37 -9.23 20.78
CA CYS A 15 10.95 -9.54 20.82
C CYS A 15 10.41 -9.55 22.24
N THR A 16 9.19 -9.07 22.41
CA THR A 16 8.41 -9.21 23.65
C THR A 16 7.45 -10.39 23.50
N THR A 17 6.36 -10.43 24.28
CA THR A 17 5.37 -11.52 24.23
C THR A 17 4.05 -11.11 23.58
N GLY A 18 3.90 -9.85 23.19
CA GLY A 18 2.66 -9.36 22.58
C GLY A 18 2.58 -7.85 22.43
N PRO A 19 1.42 -7.34 21.98
CA PRO A 19 1.16 -5.91 21.88
C PRO A 19 1.28 -5.20 23.23
N THR A 20 1.91 -4.02 23.22
CA THR A 20 1.92 -3.12 24.37
C THR A 20 0.53 -2.51 24.62
N THR A 21 0.27 -2.07 25.85
CA THR A 21 -1.04 -1.54 26.25
C THR A 21 -1.42 -0.28 25.46
N GLY A 22 -0.45 0.60 25.20
CA GLY A 22 -0.67 1.80 24.39
C GLY A 22 -1.04 1.44 22.96
N ALA A 23 -0.32 0.51 22.33
CA ALA A 23 -0.65 0.06 20.97
C ALA A 23 -2.08 -0.56 20.89
N LYS A 24 -2.50 -1.29 21.93
CA LYS A 24 -3.88 -1.79 22.03
C LYS A 24 -4.91 -0.67 22.16
N GLY A 25 -4.63 0.36 22.98
CA GLY A 25 -5.52 1.51 23.16
C GLY A 25 -5.67 2.34 21.87
N ALA A 26 -4.57 2.60 21.17
CA ALA A 26 -4.58 3.28 19.88
C ALA A 26 -5.43 2.52 18.84
N MET A 27 -5.25 1.19 18.75
CA MET A 27 -6.06 0.35 17.88
C MET A 27 -7.54 0.37 18.29
N ALA A 28 -7.85 0.28 19.59
CA ALA A 28 -9.23 0.31 20.08
C ALA A 28 -9.93 1.63 19.70
N TRP A 29 -9.27 2.77 19.90
CA TRP A 29 -9.78 4.07 19.47
C TRP A 29 -10.01 4.11 17.96
N PHE A 30 -9.04 3.68 17.16
CA PHE A 30 -9.14 3.70 15.70
C PHE A 30 -10.32 2.85 15.19
N LEU A 31 -10.44 1.61 15.70
CA LEU A 31 -11.53 0.72 15.31
C LEU A 31 -12.91 1.28 15.66
N ALA A 32 -13.02 2.00 16.79
CA ALA A 32 -14.27 2.67 17.17
C ALA A 32 -14.54 3.90 16.29
N LYS A 33 -13.55 4.79 16.13
CA LYS A 33 -13.67 6.05 15.38
C LYS A 33 -13.96 5.84 13.90
N TYR A 34 -13.29 4.86 13.29
CA TYR A 34 -13.34 4.58 11.86
C TYR A 34 -14.24 3.39 11.51
N LYS A 35 -15.09 2.94 12.45
CA LYS A 35 -15.97 1.78 12.26
C LYS A 35 -16.80 1.86 10.98
N GLU A 36 -17.44 3.00 10.74
CA GLU A 36 -18.30 3.23 9.57
C GLU A 36 -17.50 3.30 8.25
N GLN A 37 -16.23 3.71 8.34
CA GLN A 37 -15.27 3.69 7.23
C GLN A 37 -14.60 2.30 7.06
N GLY A 38 -14.98 1.32 7.89
CA GLY A 38 -14.46 -0.04 7.84
C GLY A 38 -13.07 -0.19 8.46
N GLY A 39 -12.79 0.56 9.53
CA GLY A 39 -11.58 0.42 10.34
C GLY A 39 -11.29 -1.04 10.69
N ARG A 40 -10.06 -1.47 10.43
CA ARG A 40 -9.56 -2.82 10.70
C ARG A 40 -8.16 -2.78 11.29
N ASN A 41 -7.86 -3.81 12.08
CA ASN A 41 -6.54 -4.08 12.60
C ASN A 41 -5.74 -4.84 11.53
N SER A 42 -4.77 -4.18 10.90
CA SER A 42 -3.89 -4.80 9.89
C SER A 42 -2.66 -5.47 10.51
N GLY A 43 -2.43 -5.29 11.81
CA GLY A 43 -1.30 -5.86 12.54
C GLY A 43 -0.94 -5.05 13.78
N ILE A 44 -0.43 -5.72 14.82
CA ILE A 44 0.20 -5.05 15.97
C ILE A 44 1.48 -5.78 16.38
N TYR A 45 1.38 -7.07 16.69
CA TYR A 45 2.52 -7.84 17.15
C TYR A 45 2.92 -8.92 16.15
N ASN A 46 4.21 -8.95 15.82
CA ASN A 46 4.83 -10.03 15.08
C ASN A 46 6.34 -10.05 15.38
N CYS A 47 6.79 -11.03 16.15
CA CYS A 47 8.20 -11.25 16.42
C CYS A 47 8.92 -11.74 15.15
N ARG A 48 9.50 -10.79 14.42
CA ARG A 48 10.29 -11.05 13.23
C ARG A 48 11.26 -9.89 12.97
N PRO A 49 12.33 -10.12 12.19
CA PRO A 49 13.09 -9.03 11.59
C PRO A 49 12.21 -8.15 10.68
N VAL A 50 12.63 -6.91 10.47
CA VAL A 50 12.06 -6.02 9.44
C VAL A 50 12.20 -6.70 8.08
N ARG A 51 11.15 -6.63 7.25
CA ARG A 51 11.15 -7.23 5.91
C ARG A 51 12.32 -6.67 5.08
N GLY A 52 13.20 -7.56 4.63
CA GLY A 52 14.42 -7.20 3.90
C GLY A 52 15.68 -7.07 4.77
N SER A 53 15.58 -7.26 6.09
CA SER A 53 16.71 -7.33 7.02
C SER A 53 16.71 -8.68 7.76
N THR A 54 17.90 -9.21 8.06
CA THR A 54 18.07 -10.35 8.97
C THR A 54 18.59 -9.94 10.35
N LYS A 55 18.97 -8.67 10.52
CA LYS A 55 19.67 -8.16 11.70
C LYS A 55 18.86 -7.15 12.51
N THR A 56 17.83 -6.58 11.91
CA THR A 56 17.02 -5.51 12.52
C THR A 56 15.68 -6.07 12.95
N THR A 57 15.44 -6.17 14.26
CA THR A 57 14.14 -6.55 14.81
C THR A 57 13.08 -5.53 14.41
N SER A 58 11.89 -5.98 14.03
CA SER A 58 10.75 -5.12 13.76
C SER A 58 10.21 -4.50 15.06
N LEU A 59 9.72 -3.26 15.02
CA LEU A 59 8.99 -2.66 16.14
C LEU A 59 7.68 -3.40 16.48
N HIS A 60 7.11 -4.12 15.51
CA HIS A 60 6.03 -5.08 15.78
C HIS A 60 6.49 -6.21 16.70
N GLY A 61 7.78 -6.56 16.70
CA GLY A 61 8.36 -7.57 17.59
C GLY A 61 8.40 -7.12 19.04
N GLU A 62 8.44 -5.82 19.31
CA GLU A 62 8.29 -5.27 20.67
C GLU A 62 6.84 -4.92 21.03
N GLY A 63 5.90 -5.10 20.09
CA GLY A 63 4.49 -4.74 20.26
C GLY A 63 4.24 -3.24 20.34
N ARG A 64 5.19 -2.41 19.85
CA ARG A 64 5.12 -0.93 19.85
C ARG A 64 4.71 -0.34 18.51
N ALA A 65 4.62 -1.15 17.47
CA ALA A 65 4.08 -0.76 16.18
C ALA A 65 2.70 -1.33 15.96
N PHE A 66 1.89 -0.65 15.15
CA PHE A 66 0.56 -1.09 14.76
C PHE A 66 0.19 -0.54 13.39
N ASP A 67 -0.57 -1.34 12.65
CA ASP A 67 -0.98 -1.08 11.28
C ASP A 67 -2.49 -0.83 11.25
N LEU A 68 -2.86 0.41 10.93
CA LEU A 68 -4.25 0.84 10.81
C LEU A 68 -4.72 0.64 9.37
N GLY A 69 -5.79 -0.14 9.18
CA GLY A 69 -6.40 -0.39 7.87
C GLY A 69 -7.82 0.17 7.78
N LEU A 70 -8.24 0.59 6.59
CA LEU A 70 -9.65 0.81 6.26
C LEU A 70 -10.08 -0.29 5.29
N ARG A 71 -11.39 -0.54 5.21
CA ARG A 71 -11.97 -1.55 4.32
C ARG A 71 -11.88 -1.14 2.84
N TRP A 72 -11.49 0.09 2.54
CA TRP A 72 -11.48 0.68 1.20
C TRP A 72 -10.26 1.57 0.94
N TYR A 73 -9.62 1.41 -0.22
CA TYR A 73 -8.50 2.23 -0.71
C TYR A 73 -8.96 3.62 -1.23
N ASP A 74 -10.25 3.79 -1.55
CA ASP A 74 -10.87 5.07 -2.00
C ASP A 74 -11.00 6.13 -0.90
N LYS A 75 -10.49 5.85 0.30
CA LYS A 75 -10.38 6.77 1.44
C LYS A 75 -8.92 7.13 1.70
N ILE A 76 -8.08 7.09 0.67
CA ILE A 76 -6.66 7.47 0.78
C ILE A 76 -6.52 8.87 1.39
N GLU A 77 -7.46 9.77 1.12
CA GLU A 77 -7.51 11.12 1.70
C GLU A 77 -7.72 11.07 3.22
N VAL A 78 -8.59 10.19 3.71
CA VAL A 78 -8.81 9.97 5.15
C VAL A 78 -7.53 9.47 5.82
N PHE A 79 -6.80 8.56 5.18
CA PHE A 79 -5.51 8.12 5.71
C PHE A 79 -4.41 9.17 5.59
N GLN A 80 -4.39 9.98 4.52
CA GLN A 80 -3.45 11.09 4.40
C GLN A 80 -3.69 12.13 5.50
N GLU A 81 -4.96 12.47 5.74
CA GLU A 81 -5.38 13.37 6.81
C GLU A 81 -5.01 12.81 8.19
N LEU A 82 -5.35 11.54 8.46
CA LEU A 82 -4.99 10.89 9.71
C LEU A 82 -3.45 10.82 9.89
N ALA A 83 -2.71 10.42 8.86
CA ALA A 83 -1.25 10.35 8.91
C ALA A 83 -0.63 11.72 9.24
N GLU A 84 -1.16 12.79 8.65
CA GLU A 84 -0.70 14.15 8.93
C GLU A 84 -1.07 14.61 10.34
N GLN A 85 -2.27 14.29 10.83
CA GLN A 85 -2.67 14.57 12.21
C GLN A 85 -1.80 13.82 13.22
N LEU A 86 -1.52 12.54 12.98
CA LEU A 86 -0.61 11.76 13.81
C LEU A 86 0.80 12.36 13.81
N ARG A 87 1.27 12.87 12.67
CA ARG A 87 2.56 13.55 12.56
C ARG A 87 2.57 14.86 13.36
N LEU A 88 1.58 15.72 13.15
CA LEU A 88 1.48 17.04 13.78
C LEU A 88 1.28 16.99 15.30
N ASN A 89 0.64 15.92 15.80
CA ASN A 89 0.45 15.65 17.23
C ASN A 89 1.43 14.58 17.76
N SER A 90 2.49 14.29 17.01
CA SER A 90 3.36 13.14 17.32
C SER A 90 4.03 13.25 18.68
N LYS A 91 4.34 14.46 19.18
CA LYS A 91 4.93 14.63 20.51
C LYS A 91 3.93 14.27 21.60
N GLU A 92 2.72 14.80 21.52
CA GLU A 92 1.63 14.58 22.48
C GLU A 92 1.23 13.09 22.49
N LEU A 93 1.04 12.51 21.31
CA LEU A 93 0.67 11.10 21.15
C LEU A 93 1.82 10.14 21.47
N GLY A 94 3.07 10.62 21.44
CA GLY A 94 4.29 9.84 21.64
C GLY A 94 4.63 8.92 20.46
N ILE A 95 4.31 9.35 19.25
CA ILE A 95 4.57 8.67 17.98
C ILE A 95 5.97 9.04 17.51
N GLN A 96 6.80 8.04 17.24
CA GLN A 96 8.18 8.25 16.80
C GLN A 96 8.40 7.97 15.31
N CYS A 97 7.50 7.23 14.66
CA CYS A 97 7.59 6.92 13.24
C CYS A 97 6.20 6.68 12.66
N ILE A 98 6.00 7.12 11.42
CA ILE A 98 4.80 6.84 10.63
C ILE A 98 5.26 6.50 9.22
N VAL A 99 4.74 5.42 8.63
CA VAL A 99 4.97 5.06 7.23
C VAL A 99 3.63 4.90 6.53
N PHE A 100 3.46 5.65 5.44
CA PHE A 100 2.25 5.57 4.62
C PHE A 100 2.51 6.07 3.21
N ASN A 101 1.95 5.38 2.23
CA ASN A 101 1.97 5.74 0.81
C ASN A 101 3.37 6.17 0.33
N ARG A 102 4.37 5.32 0.58
CA ARG A 102 5.79 5.57 0.26
C ARG A 102 6.38 6.85 0.88
N LYS A 103 5.79 7.35 1.96
CA LYS A 103 6.32 8.43 2.78
C LYS A 103 6.63 7.91 4.17
N ILE A 104 7.63 8.49 4.80
CA ILE A 104 8.00 8.21 6.18
C ILE A 104 8.20 9.52 6.94
N PHE A 105 7.62 9.60 8.11
CA PHE A 105 7.97 10.55 9.15
C PHE A 105 8.74 9.77 10.24
N SER A 106 9.83 10.34 10.75
CA SER A 106 10.53 9.80 11.92
C SER A 106 11.02 10.94 12.80
N GLY A 107 10.82 10.81 14.12
CA GLY A 107 11.39 11.74 15.11
C GLY A 107 12.92 11.72 15.15
N GLY A 108 13.56 10.70 14.58
CA GLY A 108 15.01 10.60 14.45
C GLY A 108 15.60 11.36 13.25
N TYR A 109 14.77 11.87 12.35
CA TYR A 109 15.24 12.63 11.19
C TYR A 109 15.48 14.11 11.53
N GLN A 110 16.42 14.72 10.80
CA GLN A 110 16.85 16.10 11.01
C GLN A 110 15.68 17.09 10.84
N HIS A 111 14.96 16.97 9.73
CA HIS A 111 13.71 17.68 9.47
C HIS A 111 12.50 16.86 9.94
N THR A 112 11.47 17.57 10.37
CA THR A 112 10.24 17.03 10.99
C THR A 112 9.11 16.73 9.99
N GLY A 113 9.40 16.84 8.69
CA GLY A 113 8.44 16.60 7.61
C GLY A 113 8.41 15.16 7.14
N TRP A 114 7.68 14.94 6.04
CA TRP A 114 7.66 13.68 5.31
C TRP A 114 8.90 13.50 4.45
N TYR A 115 9.46 12.29 4.44
CA TYR A 115 10.55 11.87 3.56
C TYR A 115 10.07 10.75 2.64
N THR A 116 10.79 10.52 1.56
CA THR A 116 10.60 9.35 0.71
C THR A 116 10.93 8.07 1.48
N TYR A 117 10.00 7.12 1.47
CA TYR A 117 10.20 5.78 2.02
C TYR A 117 10.61 4.81 0.92
N THR A 118 11.72 4.11 1.14
CA THR A 118 12.34 3.17 0.18
C THR A 118 12.32 1.72 0.64
N GLY A 119 11.67 1.42 1.78
CA GLY A 119 11.55 0.05 2.27
C GLY A 119 10.68 -0.84 1.38
N VAL A 120 10.77 -2.15 1.62
CA VAL A 120 10.22 -3.18 0.73
C VAL A 120 8.69 -3.11 0.61
N ASN A 121 7.98 -2.88 1.73
CA ASN A 121 6.52 -2.73 1.69
C ASN A 121 6.15 -1.28 1.36
N SER A 122 5.32 -1.03 0.35
CA SER A 122 4.94 0.34 -0.05
C SER A 122 4.04 1.07 0.95
N HIS A 123 3.42 0.37 1.91
CA HIS A 123 2.45 0.93 2.87
C HIS A 123 1.32 1.71 2.18
N THR A 124 0.84 1.19 1.05
CA THR A 124 -0.24 1.79 0.25
C THR A 124 -1.62 1.33 0.70
N ASP A 125 -1.68 0.27 1.50
CA ASP A 125 -2.90 -0.43 1.95
C ASP A 125 -3.15 -0.31 3.47
N HIS A 126 -2.20 0.26 4.21
CA HIS A 126 -2.30 0.51 5.65
C HIS A 126 -1.38 1.67 6.09
N LEU A 127 -1.76 2.32 7.19
CA LEU A 127 -0.96 3.31 7.89
C LEU A 127 -0.19 2.64 9.03
N HIS A 128 1.13 2.57 8.90
CA HIS A 128 2.01 2.01 9.92
C HIS A 128 2.46 3.09 10.89
N VAL A 129 2.35 2.81 12.20
CA VAL A 129 2.68 3.76 13.26
C VAL A 129 3.54 3.08 14.33
N GLU A 130 4.59 3.75 14.78
CA GLU A 130 5.46 3.27 15.86
C GLU A 130 5.40 4.22 17.06
N PHE A 131 5.18 3.68 18.26
CA PHE A 131 5.24 4.43 19.51
C PHE A 131 6.63 4.43 20.14
N SER A 132 6.97 5.55 20.79
CA SER A 132 8.00 5.60 21.83
C SER A 132 7.62 4.70 23.03
N TRP A 133 8.58 4.37 23.90
CA TRP A 133 8.31 3.51 25.07
C TRP A 133 7.28 4.11 26.05
N SER A 134 7.30 5.43 26.26
CA SER A 134 6.33 6.08 27.15
C SER A 134 4.90 5.93 26.64
N ALA A 135 4.67 6.14 25.35
CA ALA A 135 3.36 5.93 24.74
C ALA A 135 2.98 4.44 24.66
N ALA A 136 3.94 3.57 24.36
CA ALA A 136 3.70 2.13 24.31
C ALA A 136 3.22 1.57 25.66
N ASN A 137 3.77 2.05 26.77
CA ASN A 137 3.43 1.57 28.12
C ASN A 137 2.24 2.31 28.75
N ARG A 138 1.63 3.29 28.07
CA ARG A 138 0.41 3.97 28.53
C ARG A 138 -0.73 2.94 28.63
N SER A 139 -1.64 3.11 29.60
CA SER A 139 -2.83 2.25 29.71
C SER A 139 -3.71 2.33 28.45
N ILE A 140 -4.61 1.36 28.27
CA ILE A 140 -5.55 1.37 27.14
C ILE A 140 -6.47 2.59 27.27
N GLU A 141 -7.00 2.81 28.46
CA GLU A 141 -7.96 3.86 28.81
C GLU A 141 -7.36 5.24 28.60
N ASP A 142 -6.15 5.49 29.12
CA ASP A 142 -5.47 6.78 28.95
C ASP A 142 -5.08 7.02 27.50
N THR A 143 -4.75 5.96 26.74
CA THR A 143 -4.45 6.09 25.32
C THR A 143 -5.70 6.46 24.53
N VAL A 144 -6.82 5.79 24.76
CA VAL A 144 -8.11 6.11 24.10
C VAL A 144 -8.54 7.54 24.44
N ALA A 145 -8.46 7.93 25.72
CA ALA A 145 -8.84 9.27 26.16
C ALA A 145 -7.94 10.35 25.54
N LEU A 146 -6.63 10.13 25.46
CA LEU A 146 -5.72 11.07 24.82
C LEU A 146 -5.98 11.15 23.31
N TRP A 147 -6.13 10.02 22.64
CA TRP A 147 -6.38 10.00 21.20
C TRP A 147 -7.71 10.68 20.86
N GLU A 148 -8.76 10.50 21.66
CA GLU A 148 -10.01 11.25 21.49
C GLU A 148 -9.82 12.75 21.76
N LYS A 149 -9.04 13.13 22.77
CA LYS A 149 -8.76 14.54 23.06
C LYS A 149 -8.01 15.24 21.91
N GLU A 150 -6.98 14.60 21.38
CA GLU A 150 -6.09 15.22 20.37
C GLU A 150 -6.63 15.04 18.94
N LEU A 151 -7.41 13.99 18.66
CA LEU A 151 -7.86 13.60 17.31
C LEU A 151 -9.40 13.50 17.17
N GLY A 152 -10.16 13.64 18.25
CA GLY A 152 -11.61 13.40 18.25
C GLY A 152 -12.47 14.52 17.66
N GLY A 153 -11.98 15.77 17.69
CA GLY A 153 -12.68 16.96 17.17
C GLY A 153 -12.68 17.07 15.64
N LYS A 154 -13.53 17.97 15.10
CA LYS A 154 -13.47 18.35 13.67
C LYS A 154 -12.09 18.93 13.36
N VAL A 155 -11.53 18.45 12.25
CA VAL A 155 -10.19 18.77 11.74
C VAL A 155 -10.09 20.27 11.47
N THR A 156 -9.42 20.98 12.38
CA THR A 156 -9.34 22.46 12.37
C THR A 156 -7.91 23.00 12.41
N GLY A 157 -6.92 22.16 12.07
CA GLY A 157 -5.75 22.70 11.38
C GLY A 157 -6.18 22.91 9.93
N GLU A 158 -5.95 24.10 9.35
CA GLU A 158 -6.20 24.33 7.93
C GLU A 158 -5.60 23.16 7.13
N THR A 159 -6.47 22.26 6.69
CA THR A 159 -6.19 21.40 5.58
C THR A 159 -6.05 22.35 4.41
N VAL A 160 -4.85 22.45 3.83
CA VAL A 160 -4.76 23.04 2.49
C VAL A 160 -5.71 22.19 1.65
N PRO A 161 -6.80 22.75 1.10
CA PRO A 161 -7.63 22.01 0.18
C PRO A 161 -6.71 21.77 -1.02
N VAL A 162 -6.13 20.57 -1.12
CA VAL A 162 -5.80 20.08 -2.45
C VAL A 162 -7.15 20.04 -3.11
N ALA A 163 -7.31 20.87 -4.14
CA ALA A 163 -8.54 20.97 -4.90
C ALA A 163 -9.16 19.58 -5.01
N SER A 164 -10.48 19.47 -4.78
CA SER A 164 -11.21 18.30 -5.25
C SER A 164 -10.64 17.98 -6.63
N ARG A 165 -10.23 16.71 -6.85
CA ARG A 165 -9.82 16.24 -8.17
C ARG A 165 -10.76 16.97 -9.12
N PRO A 166 -10.28 17.85 -10.03
CA PRO A 166 -11.15 18.30 -11.10
C PRO A 166 -11.81 17.01 -11.58
N LYS A 167 -13.15 16.97 -11.72
CA LYS A 167 -13.74 15.89 -12.51
C LYS A 167 -12.93 15.94 -13.78
N VAL A 168 -11.99 15.01 -13.93
CA VAL A 168 -11.14 15.02 -15.09
C VAL A 168 -12.17 14.85 -16.18
N LYS A 169 -12.27 15.86 -17.05
CA LYS A 169 -13.10 15.76 -18.23
C LYS A 169 -12.81 14.39 -18.77
N ASP A 170 -13.81 13.54 -18.87
CA ASP A 170 -13.65 12.21 -19.42
C ASP A 170 -13.04 12.37 -20.82
N GLN A 171 -11.73 12.15 -20.91
CA GLN A 171 -11.01 12.13 -22.18
C GLN A 171 -10.80 10.67 -22.63
N SER A 172 -11.25 9.67 -21.86
CA SER A 172 -10.86 8.27 -22.01
C SER A 172 -11.32 7.61 -23.31
N ARG A 173 -12.46 8.05 -23.85
CA ARG A 173 -12.98 7.51 -25.11
C ARG A 173 -12.41 8.19 -26.35
N THR A 174 -11.84 9.38 -26.22
CA THR A 174 -11.26 10.17 -27.34
C THR A 174 -9.74 10.19 -27.32
N ASN A 175 -9.12 9.92 -26.17
CA ASN A 175 -7.68 9.87 -25.96
C ASN A 175 -7.29 8.40 -25.89
N THR A 176 -7.23 7.71 -27.02
CA THR A 176 -6.74 6.32 -27.07
C THR A 176 -5.21 6.30 -27.17
N PRO A 177 -4.54 5.23 -26.69
CA PRO A 177 -3.10 5.08 -26.88
C PRO A 177 -2.71 5.28 -28.33
N ASN A 178 -1.75 6.18 -28.56
CA ASN A 178 -1.36 6.66 -29.88
C ASN A 178 0.16 6.57 -30.11
N GLY A 179 0.89 5.97 -29.16
CA GLY A 179 2.35 5.87 -29.19
C GLY A 179 3.10 7.10 -28.69
N SER A 180 2.38 8.09 -28.14
CA SER A 180 2.96 9.29 -27.54
C SER A 180 3.93 8.95 -26.41
N THR A 181 4.98 9.77 -26.28
CA THR A 181 5.89 9.76 -25.12
C THR A 181 5.34 10.57 -23.94
N ASN A 182 4.30 11.37 -24.17
CA ASN A 182 3.56 12.09 -23.15
C ASN A 182 2.38 11.21 -22.72
N PHE A 183 2.48 10.65 -21.51
CA PHE A 183 1.45 9.82 -20.92
C PHE A 183 0.38 10.71 -20.30
N PRO A 184 -0.90 10.34 -20.39
CA PRO A 184 -1.92 10.91 -19.51
C PRO A 184 -1.61 10.59 -18.05
N ASP A 185 -2.07 11.45 -17.15
CA ASP A 185 -1.90 11.23 -15.71
C ASP A 185 -2.96 10.28 -15.13
N ASN A 186 -4.04 10.00 -15.88
CA ASN A 186 -5.12 9.12 -15.47
C ASN A 186 -5.88 8.50 -16.66
N TYR A 187 -6.82 7.60 -16.37
CA TYR A 187 -7.74 7.00 -17.32
C TYR A 187 -9.19 7.04 -16.79
N ALA A 188 -10.19 6.61 -17.56
CA ALA A 188 -11.51 6.35 -17.00
C ALA A 188 -11.63 4.91 -16.54
N ASP A 189 -12.54 4.68 -15.60
CA ASP A 189 -12.83 3.35 -15.08
C ASP A 189 -13.19 2.38 -16.22
N LEU A 190 -12.48 1.28 -16.23
CA LEU A 190 -12.60 0.23 -17.20
C LEU A 190 -13.86 -0.58 -16.95
N THR A 191 -14.54 -0.96 -18.04
CA THR A 191 -15.65 -1.91 -17.97
C THR A 191 -15.10 -3.30 -17.64
N VAL A 192 -15.54 -3.88 -16.52
CA VAL A 192 -15.07 -5.19 -16.08
C VAL A 192 -15.72 -6.32 -16.90
N ASN A 193 -15.12 -6.64 -18.04
CA ASN A 193 -15.60 -7.65 -18.98
C ASN A 193 -14.58 -8.76 -19.29
N GLY A 194 -13.32 -8.58 -18.87
CA GLY A 194 -12.20 -9.48 -19.11
C GLY A 194 -11.52 -9.32 -20.46
N ASN A 195 -11.92 -8.32 -21.24
CA ASN A 195 -11.29 -7.98 -22.50
C ASN A 195 -10.12 -7.03 -22.21
N PHE A 196 -8.94 -7.36 -22.71
CA PHE A 196 -7.75 -6.54 -22.52
C PHE A 196 -7.34 -5.94 -23.85
N LYS A 197 -8.08 -4.92 -24.31
CA LYS A 197 -7.79 -4.23 -25.58
C LYS A 197 -6.72 -3.16 -25.35
N SER A 198 -6.35 -2.48 -26.43
CA SER A 198 -5.29 -1.46 -26.42
C SER A 198 -5.52 -0.38 -25.37
N TRP A 199 -6.77 0.09 -25.19
CA TRP A 199 -7.11 1.08 -24.18
C TRP A 199 -6.86 0.58 -22.74
N GLU A 200 -7.28 -0.65 -22.39
CA GLU A 200 -7.02 -1.21 -21.06
C GLU A 200 -5.51 -1.44 -20.81
N ILE A 201 -4.76 -1.77 -21.86
CA ILE A 201 -3.29 -1.83 -21.79
C ILE A 201 -2.70 -0.43 -21.60
N GLY A 202 -3.27 0.58 -22.25
CA GLY A 202 -2.89 1.98 -22.06
C GLY A 202 -3.08 2.46 -20.62
N ALA A 203 -4.17 2.06 -19.97
CA ALA A 203 -4.40 2.32 -18.54
C ALA A 203 -3.31 1.68 -17.67
N LEU A 204 -2.96 0.42 -17.96
CA LEU A 204 -1.84 -0.26 -17.30
C LEU A 204 -0.52 0.49 -17.51
N GLN A 205 -0.24 0.95 -18.73
CA GLN A 205 0.97 1.70 -19.06
C GLN A 205 1.08 3.03 -18.29
N ILE A 206 -0.03 3.77 -18.14
CA ILE A 206 -0.09 4.99 -17.31
C ILE A 206 0.29 4.67 -15.87
N LEU A 207 -0.33 3.63 -15.29
CA LEU A 207 -0.03 3.23 -13.92
C LEU A 207 1.43 2.78 -13.77
N LEU A 208 1.94 1.96 -14.69
CA LEU A 208 3.34 1.50 -14.66
C LEU A 208 4.33 2.67 -14.75
N LYS A 209 4.05 3.66 -15.61
CA LYS A 209 4.85 4.88 -15.71
C LYS A 209 4.94 5.60 -14.37
N ASN A 210 3.80 5.78 -13.69
CA ASN A 210 3.72 6.50 -12.43
C ASN A 210 4.28 5.71 -11.24
N VAL A 211 4.07 4.39 -11.20
CA VAL A 211 4.45 3.57 -10.04
C VAL A 211 5.91 3.14 -10.11
N VAL A 212 6.40 2.69 -11.27
CA VAL A 212 7.74 2.11 -11.42
C VAL A 212 8.67 2.92 -12.33
N GLY A 213 8.25 4.09 -12.79
CA GLY A 213 9.02 4.96 -13.67
C GLY A 213 8.98 4.56 -15.16
N GLY A 214 8.53 3.32 -15.45
CA GLY A 214 8.27 2.75 -16.77
C GLY A 214 9.45 2.82 -17.76
N VAL A 215 10.11 1.68 -18.07
CA VAL A 215 11.03 1.62 -19.21
C VAL A 215 10.28 1.71 -20.54
N ASN A 216 8.99 1.37 -20.55
CA ASN A 216 8.13 1.73 -21.67
C ASN A 216 7.88 3.24 -21.65
N GLY A 217 8.63 3.95 -22.49
CA GLY A 217 8.48 5.38 -22.70
C GLY A 217 7.38 5.75 -23.69
N ARG A 218 6.49 4.81 -24.08
CA ARG A 218 5.40 5.05 -25.02
C ARG A 218 4.06 4.56 -24.50
N TRP A 219 3.04 5.39 -24.70
CA TRP A 219 1.65 5.07 -24.43
C TRP A 219 0.99 4.58 -25.73
N ASP A 220 1.26 3.31 -26.09
CA ASP A 220 0.87 2.69 -27.35
C ASP A 220 -0.23 1.62 -27.20
N GLY A 221 -0.60 1.25 -25.97
CA GLY A 221 -1.60 0.22 -25.72
C GLY A 221 -1.13 -1.18 -26.13
N GLU A 222 0.18 -1.38 -26.28
CA GLU A 222 0.76 -2.66 -26.68
C GLU A 222 1.29 -3.44 -25.48
N PHE A 223 0.79 -4.67 -25.30
CA PHE A 223 1.27 -5.58 -24.25
C PHE A 223 2.47 -6.39 -24.75
N LYS A 224 3.55 -5.69 -25.09
CA LYS A 224 4.80 -6.26 -25.63
C LYS A 224 5.95 -6.10 -24.63
N LYS A 225 7.17 -6.44 -25.08
CA LYS A 225 8.39 -6.56 -24.26
C LYS A 225 8.55 -5.47 -23.20
N LEU A 226 8.39 -4.19 -23.55
CA LEU A 226 8.60 -3.09 -22.60
C LEU A 226 7.48 -3.01 -21.55
N THR A 227 6.20 -3.04 -21.95
CA THR A 227 5.06 -3.10 -21.01
C THR A 227 5.13 -4.33 -20.10
N ILE A 228 5.54 -5.48 -20.65
CA ILE A 228 5.75 -6.72 -19.90
C ILE A 228 6.89 -6.53 -18.89
N THR A 229 8.01 -5.94 -19.31
CA THR A 229 9.17 -5.65 -18.45
C THR A 229 8.79 -4.73 -17.28
N ASP A 230 7.96 -3.72 -17.55
CA ASP A 230 7.43 -2.84 -16.50
C ASP A 230 6.49 -3.56 -15.54
N THR A 231 5.62 -4.42 -16.06
CA THR A 231 4.75 -5.26 -15.23
C THR A 231 5.58 -6.20 -14.35
N MET A 232 6.66 -6.80 -14.87
CA MET A 232 7.61 -7.58 -14.08
C MET A 232 8.30 -6.73 -13.00
N THR A 233 8.65 -5.48 -13.31
CA THR A 233 9.24 -4.54 -12.34
C THR A 233 8.27 -4.26 -11.19
N LEU A 234 7.00 -4.03 -11.52
CA LEU A 234 5.94 -3.84 -10.54
C LEU A 234 5.81 -5.08 -9.63
N MET A 235 5.72 -6.27 -10.23
CA MET A 235 5.65 -7.53 -9.48
C MET A 235 6.86 -7.69 -8.53
N GLN A 236 8.08 -7.51 -9.04
CA GLN A 236 9.31 -7.60 -8.24
C GLN A 236 9.35 -6.62 -7.08
N ARG A 237 8.93 -5.37 -7.33
CA ARG A 237 8.82 -4.34 -6.28
C ARG A 237 7.82 -4.73 -5.19
N ASN A 238 6.75 -5.44 -5.54
CA ASN A 238 5.76 -5.95 -4.59
C ASN A 238 6.12 -7.32 -4.00
N GLY A 239 7.30 -7.87 -4.32
CA GLY A 239 7.79 -9.14 -3.78
C GLY A 239 7.33 -10.39 -4.55
N TYR A 240 6.75 -10.22 -5.72
CA TYR A 240 6.36 -11.28 -6.67
C TYR A 240 7.39 -11.38 -7.81
N TYR A 241 7.34 -12.43 -8.62
CA TYR A 241 8.21 -12.59 -9.79
C TYR A 241 9.71 -12.53 -9.47
N LEU A 242 10.09 -13.09 -8.31
CA LEU A 242 11.49 -13.25 -7.87
C LEU A 242 11.98 -14.69 -8.09
N LYS A 243 11.16 -15.67 -7.70
CA LYS A 243 11.44 -17.10 -7.76
C LYS A 243 10.15 -17.86 -7.98
N ALA A 244 10.21 -19.03 -8.62
CA ALA A 244 9.09 -19.93 -8.81
C ALA A 244 8.48 -20.33 -7.44
N PRO A 245 7.20 -20.06 -7.18
CA PRO A 245 6.58 -20.34 -5.88
C PRO A 245 6.32 -21.82 -5.59
N PHE A 246 6.23 -22.63 -6.64
CA PHE A 246 6.01 -24.07 -6.58
C PHE A 246 6.73 -24.75 -7.75
N ALA A 247 6.81 -26.08 -7.74
CA ALA A 247 7.40 -26.82 -8.85
C ALA A 247 6.39 -26.96 -9.99
N ALA A 248 6.74 -26.51 -11.19
CA ALA A 248 5.93 -26.65 -12.40
C ALA A 248 6.79 -26.41 -13.64
N ARG A 249 6.40 -26.96 -14.79
CA ARG A 249 7.07 -26.74 -16.10
C ARG A 249 8.59 -26.97 -16.06
N GLY A 250 9.04 -27.98 -15.30
CA GLY A 250 10.46 -28.32 -15.17
C GLY A 250 11.27 -27.43 -14.21
N ALA A 251 10.68 -26.36 -13.66
CA ALA A 251 11.31 -25.55 -12.62
C ALA A 251 11.00 -26.11 -11.22
N LYS A 252 12.00 -26.09 -10.33
CA LYS A 252 11.82 -26.41 -8.91
C LYS A 252 11.32 -25.18 -8.17
N LYS A 253 10.64 -25.39 -7.03
CA LYS A 253 10.31 -24.28 -6.12
C LYS A 253 11.59 -23.53 -5.75
N GLY A 254 11.56 -22.21 -5.81
CA GLY A 254 12.69 -21.34 -5.50
C GLY A 254 13.63 -21.07 -6.69
N THR A 255 13.42 -21.69 -7.86
CA THR A 255 14.17 -21.35 -9.08
C THR A 255 13.95 -19.88 -9.43
N PRO A 256 15.00 -19.05 -9.59
CA PRO A 256 14.86 -17.66 -10.00
C PRO A 256 14.09 -17.51 -11.31
N VAL A 257 13.24 -16.50 -11.42
CA VAL A 257 12.55 -16.16 -12.67
C VAL A 257 13.21 -14.95 -13.32
N ALA A 258 13.39 -14.99 -14.64
CA ALA A 258 14.10 -13.96 -15.38
C ALA A 258 13.18 -12.81 -15.76
N LYS A 259 13.68 -11.57 -15.67
CA LYS A 259 13.01 -10.38 -16.20
C LYS A 259 13.38 -10.21 -17.69
N ASP A 260 12.80 -11.04 -18.54
CA ASP A 260 13.12 -11.14 -19.97
C ASP A 260 12.15 -10.36 -20.89
N GLY A 261 11.06 -9.85 -20.31
CA GLY A 261 10.01 -9.15 -21.05
C GLY A 261 9.12 -10.09 -21.87
N VAL A 262 9.04 -11.37 -21.51
CA VAL A 262 8.21 -12.38 -22.17
C VAL A 262 7.08 -12.87 -21.25
N THR A 263 5.89 -13.04 -21.80
CA THR A 263 4.70 -13.54 -21.09
C THR A 263 4.69 -15.06 -21.03
N GLY A 264 5.53 -15.63 -20.17
CA GLY A 264 5.55 -17.07 -19.89
C GLY A 264 4.57 -17.52 -18.80
N PHE A 265 4.54 -18.83 -18.54
CA PHE A 265 3.75 -19.43 -17.45
C PHE A 265 3.99 -18.73 -16.11
N TRP A 266 5.25 -18.50 -15.74
CA TRP A 266 5.61 -17.85 -14.48
C TRP A 266 5.23 -16.37 -14.41
N PHE A 267 5.20 -15.67 -15.56
CA PHE A 267 4.74 -14.29 -15.60
C PHE A 267 3.27 -14.22 -15.16
N TRP A 268 2.43 -15.05 -15.76
CA TRP A 268 1.00 -15.04 -15.46
C TRP A 268 0.69 -15.60 -14.07
N VAL A 269 1.36 -16.67 -13.62
CA VAL A 269 1.18 -17.19 -12.26
C VAL A 269 1.47 -16.10 -11.22
N GLU A 270 2.59 -15.41 -11.34
CA GLU A 270 2.97 -14.40 -10.36
C GLU A 270 2.09 -13.15 -10.45
N PHE A 271 1.64 -12.77 -11.65
CA PHE A 271 0.71 -11.65 -11.79
C PHE A 271 -0.65 -12.00 -11.19
N GLN A 272 -1.16 -13.22 -11.46
CA GLN A 272 -2.37 -13.74 -10.83
C GLN A 272 -2.25 -13.81 -9.31
N ARG A 273 -1.08 -14.22 -8.77
CA ARG A 273 -0.82 -14.23 -7.32
C ARG A 273 -0.82 -12.83 -6.74
N MET A 274 -0.15 -11.88 -7.37
CA MET A 274 -0.17 -10.48 -6.95
C MET A 274 -1.59 -9.93 -6.94
N LEU A 275 -2.36 -10.17 -8.00
CA LEU A 275 -3.76 -9.73 -8.10
C LEU A 275 -4.65 -10.42 -7.06
N ALA A 276 -4.49 -11.73 -6.84
CA ALA A 276 -5.26 -12.49 -5.88
C ALA A 276 -4.94 -12.10 -4.43
N ASP A 277 -3.68 -11.78 -4.14
CA ASP A 277 -3.28 -11.26 -2.83
C ASP A 277 -3.79 -9.82 -2.67
N ASP A 278 -3.53 -8.91 -3.60
CA ASP A 278 -3.96 -7.52 -3.48
C ASP A 278 -5.49 -7.40 -3.42
N LEU A 279 -6.23 -8.15 -4.24
CA LEU A 279 -7.70 -8.16 -4.24
C LEU A 279 -8.28 -9.07 -3.15
N GLY A 280 -7.54 -10.06 -2.65
CA GLY A 280 -7.95 -10.97 -1.58
C GLY A 280 -7.70 -10.42 -0.17
N HIS A 281 -6.62 -9.66 0.02
CA HIS A 281 -6.32 -8.93 1.26
C HIS A 281 -7.27 -7.73 1.46
N ARG A 282 -8.05 -7.37 0.43
CA ARG A 282 -9.20 -6.44 0.49
C ARG A 282 -10.48 -7.08 1.07
N GLY A 283 -10.43 -8.36 1.47
CA GLY A 283 -11.43 -9.03 2.33
C GLY A 283 -12.63 -9.65 1.60
N ASN A 284 -13.35 -10.52 2.32
CA ASN A 284 -14.48 -11.40 1.93
C ASN A 284 -15.71 -10.73 1.28
N VAL A 285 -15.62 -9.48 0.84
CA VAL A 285 -16.77 -8.65 0.46
C VAL A 285 -16.81 -8.39 -1.04
N TYR A 286 -15.66 -8.39 -1.72
CA TYR A 286 -15.62 -8.05 -3.15
C TYR A 286 -15.31 -9.26 -4.04
N TYR A 287 -14.29 -10.09 -3.75
CA TYR A 287 -13.96 -11.26 -4.58
C TYR A 287 -13.44 -12.43 -3.75
N ASP A 288 -14.05 -13.62 -3.90
CA ASP A 288 -13.55 -14.87 -3.34
C ASP A 288 -12.34 -15.36 -4.16
N THR A 289 -11.18 -14.72 -3.98
CA THR A 289 -9.96 -15.00 -4.75
C THR A 289 -9.39 -16.40 -4.49
N ARG A 290 -9.88 -17.12 -3.46
CA ARG A 290 -9.60 -18.56 -3.23
C ARG A 290 -10.05 -19.44 -4.40
N LYS A 291 -10.99 -18.97 -5.21
CA LYS A 291 -11.47 -19.66 -6.42
C LYS A 291 -10.70 -19.29 -7.68
N TRP A 292 -9.79 -18.31 -7.60
CA TRP A 292 -9.03 -17.86 -8.76
C TRP A 292 -7.95 -18.87 -9.09
N ARG A 293 -7.88 -19.23 -10.37
CA ARG A 293 -6.89 -20.19 -10.85
C ARG A 293 -5.54 -19.49 -10.99
N LEU A 294 -4.55 -20.00 -10.28
CA LEU A 294 -3.14 -19.65 -10.46
C LEU A 294 -2.53 -20.59 -11.51
N ASP A 295 -3.09 -20.57 -12.71
CA ASP A 295 -2.81 -21.54 -13.78
C ASP A 295 -1.85 -21.03 -14.84
N GLY A 296 -1.41 -19.77 -14.72
CA GLY A 296 -0.50 -19.16 -15.67
C GLY A 296 -1.14 -18.86 -17.02
N LYS A 297 -2.48 -18.82 -17.09
CA LYS A 297 -3.22 -18.51 -18.31
C LYS A 297 -3.96 -17.17 -18.17
N PRO A 298 -3.75 -16.21 -19.09
CA PRO A 298 -4.43 -14.92 -19.08
C PRO A 298 -5.85 -15.04 -19.63
N GLU A 299 -6.66 -15.93 -19.06
CA GLU A 299 -8.06 -16.08 -19.44
C GLU A 299 -8.90 -14.88 -18.99
N ARG A 300 -10.17 -14.88 -19.37
CA ARG A 300 -11.11 -13.78 -19.12
C ARG A 300 -11.15 -13.31 -17.66
N GLU A 301 -11.05 -14.21 -16.70
CA GLU A 301 -11.05 -13.85 -15.27
C GLU A 301 -9.77 -13.14 -14.85
N THR A 302 -8.61 -13.50 -15.41
CA THR A 302 -7.36 -12.74 -15.24
C THR A 302 -7.53 -11.33 -15.81
N GLY A 303 -8.13 -11.20 -16.99
CA GLY A 303 -8.46 -9.88 -17.56
C GLY A 303 -9.37 -9.05 -16.66
N LYS A 304 -10.43 -9.64 -16.08
CA LYS A 304 -11.32 -8.96 -15.14
C LYS A 304 -10.60 -8.54 -13.87
N ALA A 305 -9.71 -9.39 -13.35
CA ALA A 305 -8.89 -9.09 -12.19
C ALA A 305 -8.00 -7.87 -12.43
N ILE A 306 -7.34 -7.81 -13.60
CA ILE A 306 -6.51 -6.66 -13.97
C ILE A 306 -7.36 -5.40 -14.11
N GLN A 307 -8.52 -5.46 -14.80
CA GLN A 307 -9.41 -4.31 -14.95
C GLN A 307 -9.88 -3.75 -13.60
N ARG A 308 -10.29 -4.63 -12.68
CA ARG A 308 -10.68 -4.23 -11.31
C ARG A 308 -9.51 -3.58 -10.58
N TRP A 309 -8.35 -4.23 -10.62
CA TRP A 309 -7.14 -3.70 -10.01
C TRP A 309 -6.76 -2.33 -10.59
N LEU A 310 -6.88 -2.13 -11.91
CA LEU A 310 -6.62 -0.83 -12.54
C LEU A 310 -7.62 0.23 -12.10
N ASN A 311 -8.92 -0.07 -12.05
CA ASN A 311 -9.92 0.90 -11.57
C ASN A 311 -9.64 1.33 -10.14
N ASP A 312 -9.22 0.38 -9.30
CA ASP A 312 -8.89 0.66 -7.91
C ASP A 312 -7.63 1.53 -7.74
N ASN A 313 -6.75 1.61 -8.75
CA ASN A 313 -5.48 2.33 -8.69
C ASN A 313 -5.41 3.56 -9.62
N ASN A 314 -6.54 3.97 -10.22
CA ASN A 314 -6.67 5.10 -11.14
C ASN A 314 -6.73 6.47 -10.44
#